data_AF-A0A351INS0-F1
#
_entry.id   AF-A0A351INS0-F1
#
_cell.length_a   1.000
_cell.length_b   1.000
_cell.length_c   1.000
_cell.angle_alpha   90.00
_cell.angle_beta   90.00
_cell.angle_gamma   90.00
#
_symmetry.space_group_name_H-M   'P 1'
#
loop_
_entity.id
_entity.type
_entity.pdbx_description
1 polymer ?
#
loop_
_entity_poly.entity_id
_entity_poly.type
_entity_poly.pdbx_seq_one_letter_code
_entity_poly.pdbx_strand_id
1 'polypeptide(L)'
;MLKRFKLLFIIYFISSAAFGTEYNYIDGVKTISLKELPQYADGVQLEGGWIYQKKLRADQKYANVSIVWDLPFNGLEASEAFSHGNEKFRESRITKYNEHQAIHLMASLARYYLKETKPGQKTVFLFYMGKNSSINYFDIIERVLKKYDPTLIFERTDDSGTKLGILRDQEGRSMEFITHYCWLSSKSFQDASTVVGFSWNGGFNPKYQSGDAIIPTQFIDIAKRGKKFSILFLEDQYPIKNDFQEHLSEFIRSQDPKIAELVNQEFTSENPSKKDHRACLFSEKDFHQNATLLGTWEIFEPTTWANQVVIPD
;
A
#
# COMPACT_ATOMS: atom_id res chain seq x y z
N MET A 1 14.27 -5.70 36.38
CA MET A 1 13.07 -6.05 35.59
C MET A 1 11.74 -5.65 36.25
N LEU A 2 11.51 -5.96 37.54
CA LEU A 2 10.25 -5.65 38.24
C LEU A 2 9.86 -4.15 38.34
N LYS A 3 10.82 -3.22 38.26
CA LYS A 3 10.56 -1.76 38.32
C LYS A 3 10.08 -1.15 37.00
N ARG A 4 10.48 -1.69 35.84
CA ARG A 4 10.03 -1.21 34.52
C ARG A 4 8.59 -1.64 34.21
N PHE A 5 8.18 -2.81 34.71
CA PHE A 5 6.80 -3.30 34.58
C PHE A 5 5.79 -2.48 35.40
N LYS A 6 6.19 -1.96 36.58
CA LYS A 6 5.33 -1.08 37.40
C LYS A 6 5.06 0.29 36.74
N LEU A 7 6.00 0.83 35.96
CA LEU A 7 5.83 2.11 35.28
C LEU A 7 4.85 2.00 34.09
N LEU A 8 4.96 0.93 33.30
CA LEU A 8 4.00 0.63 32.22
C LEU A 8 2.58 0.37 32.74
N PHE A 9 2.45 -0.22 33.94
CA PHE A 9 1.14 -0.46 34.57
C PHE A 9 0.48 0.81 35.11
N ILE A 10 1.26 1.80 35.56
CA ILE A 10 0.75 3.11 36.01
C ILE A 10 0.30 3.96 34.82
N ILE A 11 0.99 3.89 33.66
CA ILE A 11 0.57 4.54 32.41
C ILE A 11 -0.76 3.94 31.89
N TYR A 12 -0.98 2.64 32.09
CA TYR A 12 -2.23 1.97 31.72
C TYR A 12 -3.44 2.39 32.60
N PHE A 13 -3.21 2.71 33.88
CA PHE A 13 -4.29 3.08 34.81
C PHE A 13 -4.63 4.57 34.83
N ILE A 14 -3.67 5.47 34.59
CA ILE A 14 -3.94 6.91 34.51
C ILE A 14 -4.68 7.29 33.22
N SER A 15 -4.60 6.45 32.17
CA SER A 15 -5.27 6.69 30.89
C SER A 15 -6.73 6.21 30.81
N SER A 16 -7.23 5.44 31.79
CA SER A 16 -8.56 4.80 31.71
C SER A 16 -9.64 5.39 32.62
N ALA A 17 -9.31 6.20 33.63
CA ALA A 17 -10.30 6.57 34.66
C ALA A 17 -10.57 8.07 34.87
N ALA A 18 -9.89 9.01 34.20
CA ALA A 18 -10.09 10.42 34.50
C ALA A 18 -10.03 11.35 33.27
N PHE A 19 -11.21 11.86 32.93
CA PHE A 19 -11.47 13.23 32.48
C PHE A 19 -10.86 13.76 31.16
N GLY A 20 -11.75 14.34 30.34
CA GLY A 20 -11.42 15.16 29.19
C GLY A 20 -10.70 16.44 29.60
N THR A 21 -9.39 16.35 29.73
CA THR A 21 -8.48 17.48 29.86
C THR A 21 -7.45 17.41 28.72
N GLU A 22 -7.20 18.57 28.13
CA GLU A 22 -6.22 18.78 27.08
C GLU A 22 -4.87 18.20 27.53
N TYR A 23 -4.35 17.24 26.77
CA TYR A 23 -3.04 16.65 27.00
C TYR A 23 -1.97 17.65 26.56
N ASN A 24 -1.64 18.57 27.47
CA ASN A 24 -0.41 19.32 27.43
C ASN A 24 0.62 18.57 28.31
N TYR A 25 1.65 18.03 27.65
CA TYR A 25 2.91 17.51 28.18
C TYR A 25 2.87 16.15 28.93
N ILE A 26 3.14 15.08 28.17
CA ILE A 26 3.87 13.94 28.70
C ILE A 26 5.36 14.32 28.58
N ASP A 27 6.12 14.34 29.69
CA ASP A 27 7.58 14.54 29.63
C ASP A 27 8.21 13.50 28.70
N GLY A 28 9.10 13.93 27.81
CA GLY A 28 9.76 13.05 26.84
C GLY A 28 8.97 12.78 25.56
N VAL A 29 8.00 13.63 25.22
CA VAL A 29 7.10 13.40 24.08
C VAL A 29 6.70 14.72 23.41
N LYS A 30 6.96 14.84 22.10
CA LYS A 30 6.54 15.97 21.26
C LYS A 30 5.25 15.63 20.50
N THR A 31 4.21 16.43 20.70
CA THR A 31 3.01 16.37 19.85
C THR A 31 3.18 17.27 18.64
N ILE A 32 2.95 16.75 17.43
CA ILE A 32 2.96 17.51 16.18
C ILE A 32 1.56 17.50 15.55
N SER A 33 1.24 18.56 14.84
CA SER A 33 0.04 18.61 13.99
C SER A 33 0.20 17.74 12.74
N LEU A 34 -0.91 17.33 12.12
CA LEU A 34 -0.86 16.61 10.83
C LEU A 34 -0.19 17.43 9.72
N LYS A 35 -0.26 18.77 9.79
CA LYS A 35 0.38 19.68 8.84
C LYS A 35 1.90 19.64 8.91
N GLU A 36 2.45 19.15 10.01
CA GLU A 36 3.88 19.01 10.25
C GLU A 36 4.41 17.63 9.83
N LEU A 37 3.56 16.66 9.48
CA LEU A 37 3.98 15.35 8.98
C LEU A 37 4.82 15.36 7.69
N PRO A 38 4.58 16.27 6.72
CA PRO A 38 5.39 16.32 5.50
C PRO A 38 6.89 16.58 5.74
N GLN A 39 7.27 17.06 6.93
CA GLN A 39 8.70 17.24 7.27
C GLN A 39 9.39 15.91 7.63
N TYR A 40 8.63 14.85 7.94
CA TYR A 40 9.15 13.55 8.34
C TYR A 40 8.91 12.46 7.29
N ALA A 41 7.79 12.54 6.56
CA ALA A 41 7.41 11.51 5.60
C ALA A 41 6.70 12.11 4.39
N ASP A 42 6.90 11.45 3.25
CA ASP A 42 6.29 11.76 1.97
C ASP A 42 4.80 11.39 1.91
N GLY A 43 4.39 10.41 2.71
CA GLY A 43 3.00 9.98 2.83
C GLY A 43 2.84 8.86 3.86
N VAL A 44 1.62 8.32 3.95
CA VAL A 44 1.27 7.17 4.79
C VAL A 44 0.75 6.02 3.95
N GLN A 45 1.24 4.81 4.18
CA GLN A 45 0.69 3.62 3.56
C GLN A 45 -0.71 3.37 4.14
N LEU A 46 -1.73 3.39 3.29
CA LEU A 46 -3.12 3.24 3.68
C LEU A 46 -3.56 1.78 3.60
N GLU A 47 -3.27 1.15 2.47
CA GLU A 47 -3.70 -0.19 2.10
C GLU A 47 -2.63 -0.86 1.22
N GLY A 48 -2.48 -2.18 1.30
CA GLY A 48 -1.68 -2.95 0.34
C GLY A 48 -0.19 -3.01 0.60
N GLY A 49 0.43 -4.07 0.06
CA GLY A 49 1.82 -4.20 -0.37
C GLY A 49 2.96 -3.97 0.63
N TRP A 50 2.73 -3.40 1.81
CA TRP A 50 3.77 -3.16 2.80
C TRP A 50 4.04 -4.39 3.63
N ILE A 51 5.32 -4.75 3.72
CA ILE A 51 5.81 -5.82 4.58
C ILE A 51 6.86 -5.22 5.51
N TYR A 52 6.74 -5.54 6.80
CA TYR A 52 7.80 -5.22 7.73
C TYR A 52 9.07 -5.97 7.35
N GLN A 53 10.18 -5.26 7.11
CA GLN A 53 11.40 -5.84 6.53
C GLN A 53 11.89 -7.08 7.28
N LYS A 54 11.77 -7.10 8.63
CA LYS A 54 12.17 -8.26 9.46
C LYS A 54 11.37 -9.54 9.18
N LYS A 55 10.30 -9.48 8.38
CA LYS A 55 9.51 -10.63 7.96
C LYS A 55 10.02 -11.26 6.67
N LEU A 56 10.82 -10.53 5.89
CA LEU A 56 11.46 -11.03 4.68
C LEU A 56 12.73 -11.80 5.05
N ARG A 57 13.02 -12.88 4.31
CA ARG A 57 14.33 -13.53 4.40
C ARG A 57 15.39 -12.66 3.74
N ALA A 58 16.63 -12.81 4.17
CA ALA A 58 17.76 -12.02 3.66
C ALA A 58 18.03 -12.23 2.15
N ASP A 59 17.64 -13.37 1.59
CA ASP A 59 17.84 -13.74 0.18
C ASP A 59 16.64 -13.36 -0.71
N GLN A 60 15.53 -12.89 -0.14
CA GLN A 60 14.34 -12.53 -0.89
C GLN A 60 14.49 -11.16 -1.53
N LYS A 61 14.09 -11.05 -2.80
CA LYS A 61 13.86 -9.77 -3.45
C LYS A 61 12.55 -9.17 -2.93
N TYR A 62 12.55 -7.86 -2.68
CA TYR A 62 11.36 -7.12 -2.31
C TYR A 62 11.20 -5.91 -3.20
N ALA A 63 10.04 -5.81 -3.83
CA ALA A 63 9.62 -4.68 -4.63
C ALA A 63 8.38 -4.07 -3.99
N ASN A 64 8.33 -2.75 -3.87
CA ASN A 64 7.12 -2.07 -3.41
C ASN A 64 6.85 -0.85 -4.29
N VAL A 65 5.62 -0.75 -4.78
CA VAL A 65 5.13 0.42 -5.52
C VAL A 65 3.82 0.84 -4.89
N SER A 66 3.75 2.11 -4.49
CA SER A 66 2.55 2.68 -3.89
C SER A 66 1.97 3.77 -4.77
N ILE A 67 0.66 3.74 -5.04
CA ILE A 67 -0.01 4.83 -5.76
C ILE A 67 -0.59 5.84 -4.78
N VAL A 68 -0.42 7.12 -5.07
CA VAL A 68 -0.98 8.23 -4.28
C VAL A 68 -2.49 8.34 -4.55
N TRP A 69 -3.28 8.42 -3.48
CA TRP A 69 -4.74 8.54 -3.60
C TRP A 69 -5.28 9.95 -3.76
N ASP A 70 -4.60 11.01 -3.31
CA ASP A 70 -5.13 12.38 -3.05
C ASP A 70 -5.46 12.63 -1.56
N LEU A 71 -4.43 12.48 -0.72
CA LEU A 71 -4.31 13.26 0.51
C LEU A 71 -3.14 14.23 0.21
N PRO A 72 -3.16 15.47 0.73
CA PRO A 72 -3.03 15.72 2.16
C PRO A 72 -4.37 16.06 2.79
N PHE A 73 -4.39 16.17 4.12
CA PHE A 73 -5.52 16.55 4.97
C PHE A 73 -6.16 17.93 4.62
N ASN A 74 -6.69 18.09 3.41
CA ASN A 74 -7.39 19.29 2.93
C ASN A 74 -8.91 19.25 3.22
N GLY A 75 -9.31 18.49 4.23
CA GLY A 75 -10.58 18.65 4.95
C GLY A 75 -11.90 18.44 4.20
N LEU A 76 -11.89 18.23 2.88
CA LEU A 76 -13.12 18.14 2.07
C LEU A 76 -13.30 16.76 1.40
N GLU A 77 -12.28 16.20 0.75
CA GLU A 77 -12.42 14.93 0.04
C GLU A 77 -12.21 13.69 0.94
N ALA A 78 -11.37 13.80 1.98
CA ALA A 78 -11.19 12.73 2.96
C ALA A 78 -12.47 12.49 3.79
N SER A 79 -13.21 13.53 4.15
CA SER A 79 -14.51 13.33 4.80
C SER A 79 -15.52 12.61 3.89
N GLU A 80 -15.49 12.82 2.57
CA GLU A 80 -16.40 12.12 1.65
C GLU A 80 -15.96 10.68 1.32
N ALA A 81 -14.65 10.41 1.35
CA ALA A 81 -14.09 9.07 1.24
C ALA A 81 -14.29 8.21 2.50
N PHE A 82 -14.46 8.85 3.68
CA PHE A 82 -14.47 8.17 4.99
C PHE A 82 -15.67 8.54 5.90
N SER A 83 -16.67 9.27 5.41
CA SER A 83 -17.85 9.63 6.20
C SER A 83 -18.73 8.41 6.44
N HIS A 84 -19.14 8.22 7.69
CA HIS A 84 -20.04 7.17 8.19
C HIS A 84 -19.39 5.82 8.46
N GLY A 85 -18.71 5.71 9.61
CA GLY A 85 -18.65 4.60 10.59
C GLY A 85 -18.77 3.11 10.21
N ASN A 86 -18.78 2.73 8.94
CA ASN A 86 -18.86 1.39 8.35
C ASN A 86 -18.82 1.43 6.80
N GLU A 87 -18.53 2.58 6.17
CA GLU A 87 -18.66 2.73 4.73
C GLU A 87 -17.36 2.52 3.95
N LYS A 88 -17.56 1.80 2.85
CA LYS A 88 -16.58 1.31 1.89
C LYS A 88 -15.80 2.47 1.25
N PHE A 89 -14.47 2.45 1.37
CA PHE A 89 -13.52 3.22 0.57
C PHE A 89 -13.80 3.08 -0.94
N ARG A 90 -13.97 4.17 -1.68
CA ARG A 90 -14.27 4.12 -3.13
C ARG A 90 -13.31 5.00 -3.92
N GLU A 91 -12.33 4.39 -4.56
CA GLU A 91 -11.42 4.99 -5.55
C GLU A 91 -12.17 5.80 -6.60
N SER A 92 -13.35 5.29 -6.99
CA SER A 92 -14.22 5.93 -7.97
C SER A 92 -14.68 7.32 -7.52
N ARG A 93 -14.77 7.61 -6.21
CA ARG A 93 -15.15 8.94 -5.71
C ARG A 93 -14.05 10.00 -5.89
N ILE A 94 -12.79 9.60 -6.00
CA ILE A 94 -11.68 10.56 -6.13
C ILE A 94 -11.55 10.94 -7.61
N THR A 95 -12.10 12.08 -8.00
CA THR A 95 -12.22 12.51 -9.41
C THR A 95 -10.89 12.45 -10.17
N LYS A 96 -9.77 12.83 -9.53
CA LYS A 96 -8.45 12.86 -10.17
C LYS A 96 -7.75 11.51 -10.23
N TYR A 97 -8.16 10.54 -9.42
CA TYR A 97 -7.53 9.22 -9.39
C TYR A 97 -7.87 8.43 -10.66
N ASN A 98 -6.86 8.16 -11.49
CA ASN A 98 -7.01 7.38 -12.72
C ASN A 98 -6.90 5.87 -12.44
N GLU A 99 -8.05 5.22 -12.26
CA GLU A 99 -8.14 3.79 -11.98
C GLU A 99 -7.58 2.92 -13.12
N HIS A 100 -7.78 3.32 -14.37
CA HIS A 100 -7.18 2.64 -15.53
C HIS A 100 -5.66 2.60 -15.42
N GLN A 101 -5.03 3.72 -15.07
CA GLN A 101 -3.57 3.79 -14.91
C GLN A 101 -3.10 2.89 -13.77
N ALA A 102 -3.80 2.86 -12.63
CA ALA A 102 -3.45 1.99 -11.51
C ALA A 102 -3.56 0.49 -11.88
N ILE A 103 -4.64 0.08 -12.55
CA ILE A 103 -4.82 -1.30 -13.04
C ILE A 103 -3.71 -1.65 -14.04
N HIS A 104 -3.37 -0.73 -14.94
CA HIS A 104 -2.28 -0.91 -15.90
C HIS A 104 -0.92 -1.10 -15.22
N LEU A 105 -0.64 -0.36 -14.15
CA LEU A 105 0.58 -0.56 -13.37
C LEU A 105 0.62 -1.95 -12.73
N MET A 106 -0.47 -2.35 -12.07
CA MET A 106 -0.55 -3.67 -11.43
C MET A 106 -0.35 -4.81 -12.43
N ALA A 107 -1.05 -4.77 -13.56
CA ALA A 107 -0.94 -5.79 -14.60
C ALA A 107 0.48 -5.84 -15.22
N SER A 108 1.08 -4.66 -15.44
CA SER A 108 2.45 -4.57 -15.96
C SER A 108 3.49 -5.08 -14.96
N LEU A 109 3.35 -4.75 -13.67
CA LEU A 109 4.22 -5.27 -12.61
C LEU A 109 4.08 -6.78 -12.47
N ALA A 110 2.86 -7.31 -12.48
CA ALA A 110 2.60 -8.74 -12.44
C ALA A 110 3.27 -9.46 -13.62
N ARG A 111 3.11 -8.95 -14.85
CA ARG A 111 3.77 -9.50 -16.04
C ARG A 111 5.29 -9.43 -15.93
N TYR A 112 5.83 -8.28 -15.54
CA TYR A 112 7.27 -8.05 -15.43
C TYR A 112 7.89 -9.04 -14.44
N TYR A 113 7.37 -9.09 -13.21
CA TYR A 113 7.91 -9.96 -12.17
C TYR A 113 7.64 -11.46 -12.42
N LEU A 114 6.58 -11.82 -13.15
CA LEU A 114 6.42 -13.22 -13.60
C LEU A 114 7.56 -13.62 -14.54
N LYS A 115 7.95 -12.75 -15.48
CA LYS A 115 9.06 -13.02 -16.42
C LYS A 115 10.42 -13.10 -15.72
N GLU A 116 10.65 -12.24 -14.74
CA GLU A 116 11.86 -12.25 -13.90
C GLU A 116 11.93 -13.44 -12.93
N THR A 117 10.82 -14.14 -12.72
CA THR A 117 10.80 -15.35 -11.89
C THR A 117 11.52 -16.49 -12.62
N LYS A 118 12.49 -17.14 -11.96
CA LYS A 118 13.14 -18.31 -12.55
C LYS A 118 12.18 -19.51 -12.60
N PRO A 119 12.31 -20.42 -13.59
CA PRO A 119 11.57 -21.67 -13.61
C PRO A 119 11.68 -22.43 -12.27
N GLY A 120 10.55 -22.92 -11.76
CA GLY A 120 10.48 -23.62 -10.47
C GLY A 120 10.57 -22.72 -9.23
N GLN A 121 10.72 -21.40 -9.42
CA GLN A 121 10.60 -20.42 -8.34
C GLN A 121 9.21 -19.76 -8.34
N LYS A 122 8.95 -19.03 -7.25
CA LYS A 122 7.66 -18.43 -6.98
C LYS A 122 7.81 -16.96 -6.61
N THR A 123 7.05 -16.11 -7.28
CA THR A 123 6.82 -14.73 -6.85
C THR A 123 5.51 -14.64 -6.08
N VAL A 124 5.45 -13.80 -5.06
CA VAL A 124 4.20 -13.44 -4.39
C VAL A 124 3.88 -11.99 -4.72
N PHE A 125 2.69 -11.75 -5.28
CA PHE A 125 2.16 -10.43 -5.54
C PHE A 125 1.13 -10.08 -4.46
N LEU A 126 1.54 -9.19 -3.55
CA LEU A 126 0.73 -8.69 -2.46
C LEU A 126 0.02 -7.41 -2.91
N PHE A 127 -1.29 -7.44 -2.86
CA PHE A 127 -2.10 -6.24 -2.99
C PHE A 127 -3.30 -6.43 -2.09
N TYR A 128 -3.49 -5.49 -1.17
CA TYR A 128 -4.67 -5.47 -0.33
C TYR A 128 -5.57 -4.40 -0.86
N MET A 129 -6.70 -4.84 -1.39
CA MET A 129 -7.87 -4.01 -1.47
C MET A 129 -8.74 -4.42 -0.29
N GLY A 130 -9.12 -3.49 0.56
CA GLY A 130 -10.07 -3.81 1.61
C GLY A 130 -11.35 -4.45 1.09
N LYS A 131 -12.20 -4.94 2.01
CA LYS A 131 -13.62 -5.30 1.75
C LYS A 131 -14.48 -4.16 1.15
N ASN A 132 -13.81 -3.07 0.80
CA ASN A 132 -14.31 -1.74 0.65
C ASN A 132 -14.07 -1.21 -0.77
N SER A 133 -13.02 -1.62 -1.49
CA SER A 133 -12.86 -1.23 -2.90
C SER A 133 -14.06 -1.70 -3.73
N SER A 134 -14.62 -0.82 -4.56
CA SER A 134 -15.70 -1.19 -5.49
C SER A 134 -15.19 -1.89 -6.74
N ILE A 135 -13.89 -1.85 -6.97
CA ILE A 135 -13.24 -2.43 -8.15
C ILE A 135 -12.65 -3.78 -7.77
N ASN A 136 -12.99 -4.86 -8.49
CA ASN A 136 -12.27 -6.12 -8.34
C ASN A 136 -11.00 -6.14 -9.22
N TYR A 137 -9.90 -5.55 -8.72
CA TYR A 137 -8.66 -5.44 -9.50
C TYR A 137 -8.10 -6.80 -9.91
N PHE A 138 -8.20 -7.83 -9.06
CA PHE A 138 -7.73 -9.18 -9.40
C PHE A 138 -8.43 -9.73 -10.64
N ASP A 139 -9.76 -9.65 -10.66
CA ASP A 139 -10.56 -10.14 -11.79
C ASP A 139 -10.21 -9.39 -13.08
N ILE A 140 -9.95 -8.09 -12.99
CA ILE A 140 -9.57 -7.29 -14.15
C ILE A 140 -8.16 -7.68 -14.62
N ILE A 141 -7.19 -7.78 -13.72
CA ILE A 141 -5.81 -8.19 -14.04
C ILE A 141 -5.80 -9.58 -14.67
N GLU A 142 -6.56 -10.54 -14.11
CA GLU A 142 -6.71 -11.87 -14.70
C GLU A 142 -7.23 -11.80 -16.13
N ARG A 143 -8.32 -11.06 -16.38
CA ARG A 143 -8.88 -10.91 -17.74
C ARG A 143 -7.89 -10.27 -18.70
N VAL A 144 -7.21 -9.21 -18.27
CA VAL A 144 -6.21 -8.49 -19.06
C VAL A 144 -5.06 -9.43 -19.42
N LEU A 145 -4.48 -10.12 -18.45
CA LEU A 145 -3.34 -11.01 -18.67
C LEU A 145 -3.71 -12.25 -19.51
N LYS A 146 -4.90 -12.84 -19.32
CA LYS A 146 -5.40 -13.94 -20.16
C LYS A 146 -5.61 -13.52 -21.62
N LYS A 147 -6.13 -12.31 -21.87
CA LYS A 147 -6.29 -11.78 -23.23
C LYS A 147 -4.95 -11.36 -23.85
N TYR A 148 -4.02 -10.92 -23.02
CA TYR A 148 -2.67 -10.60 -23.46
C TYR A 148 -1.93 -11.84 -23.96
N ASP A 149 -1.91 -12.89 -23.12
CA ASP A 149 -1.25 -14.18 -23.37
C ASP A 149 -2.17 -15.34 -22.95
N PRO A 150 -2.85 -15.98 -23.93
CA PRO A 150 -3.75 -17.11 -23.67
C PRO A 150 -3.08 -18.38 -23.16
N THR A 151 -1.74 -18.45 -23.18
CA THR A 151 -0.99 -19.60 -22.65
C THR A 151 -0.85 -19.58 -21.13
N LEU A 152 -1.13 -18.42 -20.51
CA LEU A 152 -1.11 -18.25 -19.06
C LEU A 152 -2.23 -19.06 -18.40
N ILE A 153 -1.85 -19.85 -17.41
CA ILE A 153 -2.76 -20.65 -16.60
C ILE A 153 -3.06 -19.87 -15.32
N PHE A 154 -4.34 -19.59 -15.07
CA PHE A 154 -4.81 -19.02 -13.82
C PHE A 154 -5.60 -20.05 -13.04
N GLU A 155 -5.09 -20.41 -11.87
CA GLU A 155 -5.74 -21.28 -10.89
C GLU A 155 -6.33 -20.40 -9.78
N ARG A 156 -7.67 -20.25 -9.75
CA ARG A 156 -8.32 -19.58 -8.62
C ARG A 156 -8.32 -20.48 -7.39
N THR A 157 -8.25 -19.85 -6.22
CA THR A 157 -8.26 -20.57 -4.95
C THR A 157 -9.49 -20.23 -4.14
N ASP A 158 -10.09 -21.25 -3.52
CA ASP A 158 -11.24 -21.10 -2.62
C ASP A 158 -10.82 -20.67 -1.19
N ASP A 159 -9.55 -20.30 -1.00
CA ASP A 159 -9.01 -19.83 0.28
C ASP A 159 -9.69 -18.50 0.64
N SER A 160 -10.52 -18.52 1.69
CA SER A 160 -11.60 -17.57 1.97
C SER A 160 -11.16 -16.16 2.42
N GLY A 161 -10.11 -15.60 1.84
CA GLY A 161 -9.72 -14.21 2.03
C GLY A 161 -8.21 -13.93 2.11
N THR A 162 -7.35 -14.91 1.79
CA THR A 162 -5.89 -14.72 1.82
C THR A 162 -5.28 -14.89 0.43
N LYS A 163 -5.48 -16.05 -0.21
CA LYS A 163 -5.00 -16.30 -1.58
C LYS A 163 -6.15 -16.14 -2.56
N LEU A 164 -5.94 -15.37 -3.62
CA LEU A 164 -6.93 -15.19 -4.70
C LEU A 164 -6.73 -16.19 -5.83
N GLY A 165 -5.47 -16.44 -6.16
CA GLY A 165 -5.13 -17.38 -7.22
C GLY A 165 -3.64 -17.45 -7.51
N ILE A 166 -3.30 -18.31 -8.45
CA ILE A 166 -1.94 -18.55 -8.92
C ILE A 166 -1.93 -18.38 -10.43
N LEU A 167 -1.04 -17.53 -10.90
CA LEU A 167 -0.70 -17.39 -12.31
C LEU A 167 0.54 -18.21 -12.62
N ARG A 168 0.48 -19.01 -13.67
CA ARG A 168 1.61 -19.79 -14.17
C ARG A 168 1.75 -19.65 -15.67
N ASP A 169 2.96 -19.81 -16.15
CA ASP A 169 3.25 -19.90 -17.57
C ASP A 169 3.74 -21.30 -17.96
N GLN A 170 4.02 -21.49 -19.24
CA GLN A 170 4.48 -22.78 -19.79
C GLN A 170 5.90 -23.16 -19.36
N GLU A 171 6.72 -22.20 -18.92
CA GLU A 171 8.09 -22.43 -18.45
C GLU A 171 8.13 -22.84 -16.96
N GLY A 172 6.99 -22.91 -16.28
CA GLY A 172 6.91 -23.27 -14.87
C GLY A 172 7.28 -22.13 -13.93
N ARG A 173 7.18 -20.88 -14.39
CA ARG A 173 7.24 -19.66 -13.57
C ARG A 173 5.88 -19.47 -12.91
N SER A 174 5.86 -19.04 -11.64
CA SER A 174 4.62 -18.90 -10.89
C SER A 174 4.55 -17.60 -10.09
N MET A 175 3.36 -17.02 -10.05
CA MET A 175 3.02 -15.85 -9.25
C MET A 175 1.75 -16.12 -8.43
N GLU A 176 1.85 -16.07 -7.11
CA GLU A 176 0.69 -16.13 -6.22
C GLU A 176 0.15 -14.74 -5.93
N PHE A 177 -1.14 -14.54 -6.16
CA PHE A 177 -1.86 -13.32 -5.83
C PHE A 177 -2.50 -13.47 -4.45
N ILE A 178 -2.10 -12.62 -3.52
CA ILE A 178 -2.52 -12.68 -2.12
C ILE A 178 -3.09 -11.32 -1.70
N THR A 179 -4.26 -11.34 -1.06
CA THR A 179 -4.88 -10.20 -0.37
C THR A 179 -4.64 -10.30 1.13
N HIS A 180 -4.65 -9.17 1.86
CA HIS A 180 -4.24 -9.23 3.27
C HIS A 180 -5.12 -8.50 4.30
N TYR A 181 -5.80 -9.28 5.15
CA TYR A 181 -6.30 -8.90 6.49
C TYR A 181 -5.42 -9.41 7.66
N CYS A 182 -4.47 -10.30 7.39
CA CYS A 182 -3.85 -11.17 8.40
C CYS A 182 -2.43 -10.76 8.85
N TRP A 183 -2.24 -9.61 9.52
CA TRP A 183 -1.17 -9.43 10.52
C TRP A 183 0.09 -10.33 10.36
N LEU A 184 0.89 -10.06 9.32
CA LEU A 184 2.32 -10.41 9.19
C LEU A 184 2.75 -11.82 9.66
N SER A 185 2.07 -12.86 9.17
CA SER A 185 2.65 -14.20 9.21
C SER A 185 3.68 -14.31 8.08
N SER A 186 4.97 -14.44 8.43
CA SER A 186 6.05 -14.66 7.45
C SER A 186 5.82 -15.90 6.59
N LYS A 187 4.97 -16.83 7.05
CA LYS A 187 4.65 -18.08 6.35
C LYS A 187 4.00 -17.87 4.97
N SER A 188 3.25 -16.79 4.77
CA SER A 188 2.49 -16.57 3.53
C SER A 188 3.40 -16.36 2.32
N PHE A 189 4.60 -15.82 2.54
CA PHE A 189 5.59 -15.56 1.49
C PHE A 189 6.95 -16.14 1.82
N GLN A 190 7.05 -17.04 2.82
CA GLN A 190 8.33 -17.63 3.21
C GLN A 190 8.99 -18.33 2.02
N ASP A 191 8.25 -19.03 1.16
CA ASP A 191 8.81 -19.83 0.07
C ASP A 191 8.99 -19.04 -1.24
N ALA A 192 8.72 -17.73 -1.23
CA ALA A 192 8.87 -16.89 -2.41
C ALA A 192 10.35 -16.53 -2.65
N SER A 193 10.78 -16.41 -3.90
CA SER A 193 12.06 -15.77 -4.24
C SER A 193 11.93 -14.25 -4.29
N THR A 194 10.78 -13.78 -4.77
CA THR A 194 10.45 -12.35 -4.88
C THR A 194 9.10 -12.07 -4.24
N VAL A 195 9.00 -10.97 -3.53
CA VAL A 195 7.73 -10.44 -3.03
C VAL A 195 7.50 -9.04 -3.60
N VAL A 196 6.39 -8.87 -4.31
CA VAL A 196 6.00 -7.62 -4.94
C VAL A 196 4.80 -7.06 -4.19
N GLY A 197 4.99 -5.92 -3.54
CA GLY A 197 3.94 -5.15 -2.90
C GLY A 197 3.38 -4.08 -3.84
N PHE A 198 2.09 -4.12 -4.07
CA PHE A 198 1.35 -2.99 -4.62
C PHE A 198 0.46 -2.40 -3.54
N SER A 199 0.53 -1.09 -3.39
CA SER A 199 -0.08 -0.42 -2.26
C SER A 199 -0.62 0.96 -2.60
N TRP A 200 -1.37 1.54 -1.67
CA TRP A 200 -1.98 2.85 -1.79
C TRP A 200 -1.54 3.77 -0.68
N ASN A 201 -1.23 5.00 -1.04
CA ASN A 201 -0.61 5.98 -0.18
C ASN A 201 -1.49 7.23 -0.04
N GLY A 202 -1.59 7.72 1.19
CA GLY A 202 -2.01 9.07 1.48
C GLY A 202 -0.82 9.99 1.34
N GLY A 203 -0.78 10.78 0.27
CA GLY A 203 0.28 11.77 0.07
C GLY A 203 0.29 12.80 1.19
N PHE A 204 1.45 13.13 1.72
CA PHE A 204 1.65 14.28 2.61
C PHE A 204 2.43 15.37 1.91
N ASN A 205 3.40 14.98 1.07
CA ASN A 205 4.24 15.91 0.35
C ASN A 205 3.47 16.56 -0.80
N PRO A 206 3.39 17.91 -0.88
CA PRO A 206 2.62 18.61 -1.91
C PRO A 206 3.16 18.42 -3.33
N LYS A 207 4.36 17.84 -3.50
CA LYS A 207 4.91 17.49 -4.82
C LYS A 207 4.15 16.33 -5.49
N TYR A 208 3.40 15.53 -4.73
CA TYR A 208 2.64 14.40 -5.25
C TYR A 208 1.19 14.77 -5.57
N GLN A 209 0.64 14.09 -6.56
CA GLN A 209 -0.74 14.19 -7.01
C GLN A 209 -1.41 12.81 -6.97
N SER A 210 -2.75 12.80 -6.97
CA SER A 210 -3.53 11.57 -7.12
C SER A 210 -3.09 10.81 -8.38
N GLY A 211 -2.77 9.52 -8.22
CA GLY A 211 -2.33 8.64 -9.31
C GLY A 211 -0.81 8.54 -9.46
N ASP A 212 -0.02 9.39 -8.80
CA ASP A 212 1.45 9.30 -8.85
C ASP A 212 1.93 7.96 -8.26
N ALA A 213 2.91 7.33 -8.92
CA ALA A 213 3.54 6.12 -8.41
C ALA A 213 4.76 6.49 -7.55
N ILE A 214 4.80 5.97 -6.34
CA ILE A 214 5.88 6.16 -5.38
C ILE A 214 6.63 4.84 -5.19
N ILE A 215 7.96 4.93 -5.23
CA ILE A 215 8.88 3.82 -4.93
C ILE A 215 9.58 4.16 -3.60
N PRO A 216 9.10 3.61 -2.47
CA PRO A 216 9.68 3.90 -1.17
C PRO A 216 11.05 3.25 -1.02
N THR A 217 11.94 3.94 -0.30
CA THR A 217 13.26 3.42 0.13
C THR A 217 13.39 3.37 1.64
N GLN A 218 12.41 3.93 2.35
CA GLN A 218 12.41 3.99 3.80
C GLN A 218 10.97 3.93 4.31
N PHE A 219 10.79 3.22 5.42
CA PHE A 219 9.56 3.25 6.19
C PHE A 219 9.84 3.78 7.60
N ILE A 220 8.85 4.45 8.17
CA ILE A 220 8.81 4.82 9.59
C ILE A 220 7.57 4.16 10.19
N ASP A 221 7.75 3.36 11.23
CA ASP A 221 6.63 2.70 11.89
C ASP A 221 5.74 3.73 12.61
N ILE A 222 4.43 3.61 12.39
CA ILE A 222 3.42 4.36 13.13
C ILE A 222 2.40 3.41 13.76
N ALA A 223 2.28 3.45 15.09
CA ALA A 223 1.31 2.64 15.81
C ALA A 223 0.12 3.49 16.28
N LYS A 224 -1.08 2.94 16.14
CA LYS A 224 -2.29 3.50 16.75
C LYS A 224 -2.31 3.16 18.24
N ARG A 225 -2.50 4.15 19.13
CA ARG A 225 -2.80 3.90 20.54
C ARG A 225 -4.20 4.42 20.87
N GLY A 226 -5.19 3.53 20.75
CA GLY A 226 -6.59 3.84 21.04
C GLY A 226 -7.24 4.70 19.95
N LYS A 227 -8.28 5.46 20.31
CA LYS A 227 -9.08 6.27 19.37
C LYS A 227 -8.61 7.73 19.22
N LYS A 228 -7.53 8.13 19.90
CA LYS A 228 -7.21 9.56 20.13
C LYS A 228 -5.90 10.05 19.51
N PHE A 229 -4.89 9.21 19.31
CA PHE A 229 -3.62 9.66 18.73
C PHE A 229 -2.85 8.49 18.11
N SER A 230 -1.98 8.84 17.17
CA SER A 230 -1.02 7.93 16.55
C SER A 230 0.39 8.28 17.05
N ILE A 231 1.20 7.26 17.31
CA ILE A 231 2.59 7.44 17.77
C ILE A 231 3.53 7.14 16.61
N LEU A 232 4.36 8.11 16.26
CA LEU A 232 5.41 8.02 15.27
C LEU A 232 6.74 7.68 15.97
N PHE A 233 7.32 6.54 15.63
CA PHE A 233 8.60 6.09 16.20
C PHE A 233 9.73 6.43 15.24
N LEU A 234 10.28 7.65 15.33
CA LEU A 234 11.37 8.09 14.44
C LEU A 234 12.62 7.20 14.56
N GLU A 235 12.83 6.62 15.74
CA GLU A 235 13.88 5.64 16.04
C GLU A 235 13.69 4.28 15.35
N ASP A 236 12.45 3.91 15.02
CA ASP A 236 12.10 2.68 14.31
C ASP A 236 12.04 2.88 12.79
N GLN A 237 12.66 3.96 12.28
CA GLN A 237 12.85 4.12 10.84
C GLN A 237 13.77 3.03 10.30
N TYR A 238 13.41 2.43 9.17
CA TYR A 238 14.22 1.38 8.56
C TYR A 238 14.30 1.54 7.03
N PRO A 239 15.51 1.38 6.46
CA PRO A 239 15.67 1.38 5.01
C PRO A 239 15.12 0.10 4.42
N ILE A 240 14.49 0.20 3.25
CA ILE A 240 14.12 -0.96 2.45
C ILE A 240 14.96 -0.99 1.18
N LYS A 241 15.50 -2.18 0.87
CA LYS A 241 16.06 -2.43 -0.45
C LYS A 241 14.91 -2.75 -1.40
N ASN A 242 14.46 -1.73 -2.12
CA ASN A 242 13.38 -1.85 -3.09
C ASN A 242 13.95 -2.24 -4.47
N ASP A 243 13.86 -3.51 -4.80
CA ASP A 243 14.37 -4.09 -6.06
C ASP A 243 13.81 -3.34 -7.30
N PHE A 244 12.55 -2.89 -7.24
CA PHE A 244 11.94 -2.15 -8.35
C PHE A 244 12.65 -0.82 -8.66
N GLN A 245 13.33 -0.23 -7.69
CA GLN A 245 14.09 1.00 -7.91
C GLN A 245 15.26 0.77 -8.88
N GLU A 246 15.99 -0.33 -8.72
CA GLU A 246 17.11 -0.72 -9.58
C GLU A 246 16.63 -1.16 -10.97
N HIS A 247 15.39 -1.65 -11.05
CA HIS A 247 14.79 -2.21 -12.25
C HIS A 247 13.81 -1.27 -12.99
N LEU A 248 13.59 -0.04 -12.51
CA LEU A 248 12.60 0.88 -13.07
C LEU A 248 12.82 1.13 -14.57
N SER A 249 14.03 1.48 -15.00
CA SER A 249 14.31 1.77 -16.41
C SER A 249 14.10 0.55 -17.31
N GLU A 250 14.36 -0.66 -16.80
CA GLU A 250 14.10 -1.91 -17.52
C GLU A 250 12.60 -2.16 -17.61
N PHE A 251 11.87 -2.03 -16.50
CA PHE A 251 10.42 -2.10 -16.46
C PHE A 251 9.81 -1.16 -17.51
N ILE A 252 10.22 0.11 -17.52
CA ILE A 252 9.73 1.12 -18.48
C ILE A 252 9.93 0.67 -19.93
N ARG A 253 11.11 0.13 -20.27
CA ARG A 253 11.42 -0.37 -21.62
C ARG A 253 10.69 -1.67 -21.98
N SER A 254 10.32 -2.47 -20.98
CA SER A 254 9.67 -3.77 -21.15
C SER A 254 8.14 -3.69 -21.29
N GLN A 255 7.58 -2.48 -21.11
CA GLN A 255 6.14 -2.25 -21.23
C GLN A 255 5.64 -2.61 -22.62
N ASP A 256 4.44 -3.18 -22.65
CA ASP A 256 3.76 -3.57 -23.88
C ASP A 256 2.47 -2.76 -24.01
N PRO A 257 2.31 -1.93 -25.07
CA PRO A 257 1.12 -1.11 -25.29
C PRO A 257 -0.19 -1.91 -25.24
N LYS A 258 -0.15 -3.19 -25.61
CA LYS A 258 -1.33 -4.07 -25.60
C LYS A 258 -1.93 -4.22 -24.20
N ILE A 259 -1.14 -4.14 -23.13
CA ILE A 259 -1.67 -4.21 -21.75
C ILE A 259 -2.54 -2.97 -21.46
N ALA A 260 -2.07 -1.77 -21.80
CA ALA A 260 -2.84 -0.53 -21.61
C ALA A 260 -4.13 -0.55 -22.43
N GLU A 261 -4.06 -1.00 -23.69
CA GLU A 261 -5.23 -1.16 -24.56
C GLU A 261 -6.27 -2.13 -23.95
N LEU A 262 -5.82 -3.29 -23.47
CA LEU A 262 -6.70 -4.27 -22.82
C LEU A 262 -7.31 -3.73 -21.53
N VAL A 263 -6.55 -3.01 -20.70
CA VAL A 263 -7.12 -2.37 -19.50
C VAL A 263 -8.23 -1.39 -19.87
N ASN A 264 -8.01 -0.58 -20.91
CA ASN A 264 -9.01 0.37 -21.42
C ASN A 264 -10.27 -0.28 -21.99
N GLN A 265 -10.21 -1.57 -22.35
CA GLN A 265 -11.34 -2.37 -22.83
C GLN A 265 -12.03 -3.15 -21.69
N GLU A 266 -11.27 -3.70 -20.75
CA GLU A 266 -11.77 -4.58 -19.68
C GLU A 266 -12.30 -3.84 -18.45
N PHE A 267 -12.05 -2.53 -18.35
CA PHE A 267 -12.43 -1.72 -17.20
C PHE A 267 -13.12 -0.41 -17.61
N THR A 268 -14.21 -0.14 -16.90
CA THR A 268 -14.96 1.12 -16.96
C THR A 268 -15.15 1.61 -15.54
N SER A 269 -14.75 2.86 -15.27
CA SER A 269 -14.97 3.50 -13.98
C SER A 269 -16.48 3.62 -13.69
N GLU A 270 -16.85 3.39 -12.43
CA GLU A 270 -18.21 3.64 -11.94
C GLU A 270 -18.53 5.14 -11.86
N ASN A 271 -17.52 6.00 -11.76
CA ASN A 271 -17.68 7.45 -11.73
C ASN A 271 -17.78 8.01 -13.16
N PRO A 272 -18.93 8.61 -13.55
CA PRO A 272 -19.14 9.16 -14.89
C PRO A 272 -18.17 10.27 -15.28
N SER A 273 -17.61 11.01 -14.30
CA SER A 273 -16.62 12.06 -14.57
C SER A 273 -15.29 11.51 -15.10
N LYS A 274 -15.02 10.22 -14.87
CA LYS A 274 -13.80 9.53 -15.29
C LYS A 274 -13.98 8.67 -16.55
N LYS A 275 -15.11 8.81 -17.26
CA LYS A 275 -15.41 8.01 -18.47
C LYS A 275 -14.32 8.11 -19.55
N ASP A 276 -13.60 9.23 -19.58
CA ASP A 276 -12.56 9.53 -20.55
C ASP A 276 -11.14 9.28 -20.00
N HIS A 277 -11.02 8.84 -18.74
CA HIS A 277 -9.74 8.37 -18.21
C HIS A 277 -9.31 7.11 -18.95
N ARG A 278 -8.00 7.04 -19.24
CA ARG A 278 -7.39 5.94 -19.97
C ARG A 278 -6.05 5.60 -19.34
N ALA A 279 -5.67 4.34 -19.45
CA ALA A 279 -4.32 3.89 -19.23
C ALA A 279 -3.44 4.30 -20.41
N CYS A 280 -2.24 4.78 -20.13
CA CYS A 280 -1.17 5.03 -21.08
C CYS A 280 0.14 4.39 -20.61
N LEU A 281 1.14 4.31 -21.50
CA LEU A 281 2.47 3.84 -21.14
C LEU A 281 3.10 4.76 -20.10
N PHE A 282 3.73 4.16 -19.10
CA PHE A 282 4.51 4.90 -18.13
C PHE A 282 5.86 5.34 -18.70
N SER A 283 6.40 6.36 -18.09
CA SER A 283 7.73 6.91 -18.27
C SER A 283 8.37 7.09 -16.89
N GLU A 284 9.69 7.31 -16.82
CA GLU A 284 10.38 7.44 -15.54
C GLU A 284 9.85 8.60 -14.68
N LYS A 285 9.35 9.67 -15.31
CA LYS A 285 8.75 10.82 -14.60
C LYS A 285 7.43 10.49 -13.88
N ASP A 286 6.79 9.38 -14.23
CA ASP A 286 5.54 8.94 -13.59
C ASP A 286 5.84 8.22 -12.26
N PHE A 287 7.13 8.02 -11.93
CA PHE A 287 7.60 7.37 -10.72
C PHE A 287 8.46 8.30 -9.86
N HIS A 288 8.05 8.46 -8.61
CA HIS A 288 8.80 9.18 -7.60
C HIS A 288 9.59 8.21 -6.73
N GLN A 289 10.91 8.24 -6.89
CA GLN A 289 11.84 7.42 -6.12
C GLN A 289 12.26 8.08 -4.80
N ASN A 290 12.87 7.28 -3.93
CA ASN A 290 13.47 7.73 -2.67
C ASN A 290 12.47 8.33 -1.67
N ALA A 291 11.24 7.82 -1.66
CA ALA A 291 10.22 8.29 -0.73
C ALA A 291 10.35 7.64 0.65
N THR A 292 10.02 8.42 1.67
CA THR A 292 9.87 7.94 3.06
C THR A 292 8.39 7.82 3.39
N LEU A 293 7.90 6.61 3.65
CA LEU A 293 6.49 6.38 3.94
C LEU A 293 6.27 5.99 5.40
N LEU A 294 5.14 6.42 5.98
CA LEU A 294 4.69 5.89 7.26
C LEU A 294 4.06 4.51 7.04
N GLY A 295 4.58 3.48 7.71
CA GLY A 295 4.03 2.12 7.71
C GLY A 295 2.99 1.95 8.82
N THR A 296 1.74 1.70 8.45
CA THR A 296 0.66 1.51 9.44
C THR A 296 0.44 0.02 9.72
N TRP A 297 0.42 -0.34 11.01
CA TRP A 297 0.11 -1.70 11.45
C TRP A 297 -1.39 -2.03 11.41
N GLU A 298 -2.22 -1.01 11.17
CA GLU A 298 -3.68 -1.08 11.08
C GLU A 298 -4.16 -0.33 9.83
N ILE A 299 -5.37 -0.64 9.35
CA ILE A 299 -6.01 0.12 8.26
C ILE A 299 -6.08 1.58 8.70
N PHE A 300 -5.61 2.47 7.83
CA PHE A 300 -5.65 3.90 8.11
C PHE A 300 -7.10 4.40 8.09
N GLU A 301 -7.57 4.89 9.23
CA GLU A 301 -8.86 5.55 9.38
C GLU A 301 -8.62 7.05 9.68
N PRO A 302 -8.76 7.96 8.70
CA PRO A 302 -8.43 9.38 8.90
C PRO A 302 -9.29 10.05 9.97
N THR A 303 -10.49 9.55 10.23
CA THR A 303 -11.38 10.04 11.30
C THR A 303 -10.86 9.71 12.72
N THR A 304 -9.89 8.80 12.86
CA THR A 304 -9.33 8.39 14.15
C THR A 304 -7.96 8.96 14.46
N TRP A 305 -7.28 9.57 13.48
CA TRP A 305 -6.11 10.41 13.73
C TRP A 305 -6.61 11.77 14.20
N ALA A 306 -6.94 11.89 15.48
CA ALA A 306 -7.42 13.15 16.03
C ALA A 306 -6.28 14.19 16.02
N ASN A 307 -6.15 14.96 14.93
CA ASN A 307 -5.33 16.16 14.72
C ASN A 307 -3.84 16.17 15.15
N GLN A 308 -3.34 15.10 15.77
CA GLN A 308 -2.11 15.08 16.55
C GLN A 308 -1.41 13.74 16.41
N VAL A 309 -0.13 13.80 16.05
CA VAL A 309 0.81 12.67 16.05
C VAL A 309 1.83 12.92 17.16
N VAL A 310 2.21 11.85 17.83
CA VAL A 310 3.04 11.88 19.02
C VAL A 310 4.41 11.30 18.69
N ILE A 311 5.49 12.04 18.95
CA ILE A 311 6.89 11.61 18.76
C ILE A 311 7.52 11.44 20.14
N PRO A 312 7.92 10.22 20.55
CA PRO A 312 8.72 10.01 21.74
C PRO A 312 10.13 10.61 21.58
N ASP A 313 10.69 11.16 22.66
CA ASP A 313 12.11 11.54 22.78
C ASP A 313 13.02 10.31 22.93
#